data_AF-A0A6A6WGZ2-F1
#
_entry.id   AF-A0A6A6WGZ2-F1
#
_cell.length_a   1.000
_cell.length_b   1.000
_cell.length_c   1.000
_cell.angle_alpha   90.00
_cell.angle_beta   90.00
_cell.angle_gamma   90.00
#
_symmetry.space_group_name_H-M   'P 1'
#
loop_
_entity.id
_entity.type
_entity.pdbx_description
1 polymer ?
#
loop_
_entity_poly.entity_id
_entity_poly.type
_entity_poly.pdbx_seq_one_letter_code
_entity_poly.pdbx_strand_id
1 'polypeptide(L)'
;MLANSKVARQVTSRSKNPEYKFTESIESFSVGELAAPIIVFGDMEAGTVQKDMVEYFFENERLPTELGWSKKTETVTMGEVLRAGGVIRRATSLLTSSEVTGHTSLRRGLHGT
;
A
#
# COMPACT_ATOMS: atom_id res chain seq x y z
N MET A 1 -2.43 -3.45 -8.69
CA MET A 1 -1.57 -3.43 -7.48
C MET A 1 -2.21 -2.55 -6.41
N LEU A 2 -2.41 -3.06 -5.19
CA LEU A 2 -3.07 -2.35 -4.08
C LEU A 2 -2.39 -1.02 -3.73
N ALA A 3 -1.05 -1.00 -3.71
CA ALA A 3 -0.26 0.20 -3.44
C ALA A 3 -0.57 1.35 -4.42
N ASN A 4 -0.55 1.06 -5.73
CA ASN A 4 -0.86 2.05 -6.76
C ASN A 4 -2.30 2.56 -6.62
N SER A 5 -3.25 1.68 -6.31
CA SER A 5 -4.64 2.08 -6.09
C SER A 5 -4.76 3.06 -4.92
N LYS A 6 -4.05 2.82 -3.81
CA LYS A 6 -4.02 3.76 -2.66
C LYS A 6 -3.45 5.12 -3.04
N VAL A 7 -2.28 5.17 -3.71
CA VAL A 7 -1.68 6.44 -4.15
C VAL A 7 -2.62 7.18 -5.10
N ALA A 8 -3.21 6.48 -6.07
CA ALA A 8 -4.17 7.07 -7.01
C ALA A 8 -5.41 7.63 -6.30
N ARG A 9 -5.93 6.94 -5.27
CA ARG A 9 -7.03 7.44 -4.43
C ARG A 9 -6.64 8.67 -3.64
N GLN A 10 -5.46 8.69 -3.00
CA GLN A 10 -4.97 9.86 -2.27
C GLN A 10 -4.81 11.08 -3.18
N VAL A 11 -4.20 10.91 -4.36
CA VAL A 11 -4.06 11.99 -5.36
C VAL A 11 -5.43 12.49 -5.83
N THR A 12 -6.35 11.57 -6.15
CA THR A 12 -7.71 11.94 -6.58
C THR A 12 -8.43 12.72 -5.49
N SER A 13 -8.42 12.23 -4.25
CA SER A 13 -9.10 12.87 -3.12
C SER A 13 -8.51 14.24 -2.82
N ARG A 14 -7.18 14.38 -2.83
CA ARG A 14 -6.51 15.68 -2.67
C ARG A 14 -6.88 16.68 -3.77
N SER A 15 -7.06 16.21 -5.01
CA SER A 15 -7.42 17.08 -6.14
C SER A 15 -8.87 17.56 -6.12
N LYS A 16 -9.78 16.81 -5.47
CA LYS A 16 -11.23 17.06 -5.51
C LYS A 16 -11.83 17.52 -4.19
N ASN A 17 -11.16 17.28 -3.07
CA ASN A 17 -11.61 17.67 -1.74
C ASN A 17 -10.77 18.85 -1.21
N PRO A 18 -11.31 20.08 -1.17
CA PRO A 18 -10.58 21.25 -0.67
C PRO A 18 -10.21 21.13 0.82
N GLU A 19 -10.91 20.29 1.58
CA GLU A 19 -10.65 20.03 3.01
C GLU A 19 -9.87 18.73 3.23
N TYR A 20 -9.18 18.21 2.19
CA TYR A 20 -8.45 16.97 2.29
C TYR A 20 -7.45 16.97 3.46
N LYS A 21 -7.69 16.10 4.43
CA LYS A 21 -6.80 15.82 5.56
C LYS A 21 -6.49 14.34 5.59
N PHE A 22 -5.21 14.01 5.59
CA PHE A 22 -4.75 12.65 5.62
C PHE A 22 -3.58 12.56 6.61
N THR A 23 -3.93 12.24 7.85
CA THR A 23 -3.01 12.22 9.00
C THR A 23 -2.27 10.89 9.09
N GLU A 24 -1.27 10.81 9.96
CA GLU A 24 -0.56 9.56 10.25
C GLU A 24 -1.47 8.46 10.81
N SER A 25 -2.46 8.84 11.62
CA SER A 25 -3.48 7.90 12.10
C SER A 25 -4.30 7.34 10.94
N ILE A 26 -4.77 8.18 10.02
CA ILE A 26 -5.50 7.75 8.82
C ILE A 26 -4.61 6.88 7.91
N GLU A 27 -3.31 7.18 7.79
CA GLU A 27 -2.37 6.32 7.05
C GLU A 27 -2.31 4.92 7.63
N SER A 28 -2.21 4.81 8.95
CA SER A 28 -2.12 3.51 9.63
C SER A 28 -3.40 2.69 9.49
N PHE A 29 -4.57 3.33 9.63
CA PHE A 29 -5.87 2.69 9.35
C PHE A 29 -5.98 2.26 7.88
N SER A 30 -5.65 3.15 6.95
CA SER A 30 -5.72 2.87 5.51
C SER A 30 -4.81 1.72 5.09
N VAL A 31 -3.60 1.62 5.65
CA VAL A 31 -2.71 0.48 5.40
C VAL A 31 -3.32 -0.82 5.95
N GLY A 32 -3.94 -0.78 7.13
CA GLY A 32 -4.65 -1.94 7.69
C GLY A 32 -5.79 -2.42 6.81
N GLU A 33 -6.61 -1.50 6.28
CA GLU A 33 -7.70 -1.82 5.36
C GLU A 33 -7.20 -2.43 4.04
N LEU A 34 -6.09 -1.94 3.50
CA LEU A 34 -5.47 -2.54 2.33
C LEU A 34 -4.87 -3.93 2.61
N ALA A 35 -4.41 -4.17 3.84
CA ALA A 35 -3.85 -5.46 4.24
C ALA A 35 -4.94 -6.51 4.51
N ALA A 36 -6.13 -6.09 4.93
CA ALA A 36 -7.21 -6.99 5.34
C ALA A 36 -7.59 -8.02 4.26
N PRO A 37 -7.74 -7.68 2.96
CA PRO A 37 -7.99 -8.69 1.93
C PRO A 37 -6.87 -9.73 1.79
N ILE A 38 -5.61 -9.34 1.95
CA ILE A 38 -4.47 -10.27 1.94
C ILE A 38 -4.54 -11.18 3.17
N ILE A 39 -4.82 -10.61 4.34
CA ILE A 39 -4.90 -11.35 5.60
C ILE A 39 -6.06 -12.36 5.58
N VAL A 40 -7.22 -12.01 5.03
CA VAL A 40 -8.42 -12.85 5.09
C VAL A 40 -8.50 -13.82 3.92
N PHE A 41 -8.23 -13.37 2.70
CA PHE A 41 -8.47 -14.14 1.47
C PHE A 41 -7.18 -14.56 0.76
N GLY A 42 -6.03 -14.02 1.15
CA GLY A 42 -4.79 -14.13 0.41
C GLY A 42 -3.70 -14.96 1.08
N ASP A 43 -2.54 -14.86 0.44
CA ASP A 43 -1.26 -15.34 0.91
C ASP A 43 -0.52 -14.18 1.58
N MET A 44 -0.37 -14.27 2.91
CA MET A 44 0.30 -13.24 3.70
C MET A 44 1.81 -13.20 3.43
N GLU A 45 2.45 -14.33 3.12
CA GLU A 45 3.89 -14.39 2.80
C GLU A 45 4.18 -13.70 1.48
N ALA A 46 3.45 -14.08 0.42
CA ALA A 46 3.57 -13.47 -0.88
C ALA A 46 3.03 -12.03 -0.94
N GLY A 47 2.15 -11.65 0.01
CA GLY A 47 1.47 -10.35 -0.01
C GLY A 47 0.50 -10.21 -1.17
N THR A 48 -0.14 -11.32 -1.56
CA THR A 48 -1.03 -11.38 -2.73
C THR A 48 -2.41 -11.88 -2.34
N VAL A 49 -3.41 -11.55 -3.16
CA VAL A 49 -4.79 -11.98 -3.00
C VAL A 49 -5.43 -12.11 -4.38
N GLN A 50 -6.30 -13.10 -4.55
CA GLN A 50 -7.04 -13.28 -5.79
C GLN A 50 -8.12 -12.19 -5.93
N LYS A 51 -8.22 -11.61 -7.11
CA LYS A 51 -9.07 -10.44 -7.38
C LYS A 51 -10.56 -10.75 -7.18
N ASP A 52 -10.99 -11.91 -7.66
CA ASP A 52 -12.36 -12.42 -7.57
C ASP A 52 -12.86 -12.54 -6.12
N MET A 53 -12.02 -12.99 -5.19
CA MET A 53 -12.35 -13.06 -3.76
C MET A 53 -12.63 -11.67 -3.19
N VAL A 54 -11.82 -10.69 -3.57
CA VAL A 54 -11.95 -9.30 -3.12
C VAL A 54 -13.18 -8.65 -3.75
N GLU A 55 -13.38 -8.80 -5.05
CA GLU A 55 -14.55 -8.27 -5.77
C GLU A 55 -15.84 -8.84 -5.21
N TYR A 56 -15.92 -10.16 -5.05
CA TYR A 56 -17.08 -10.80 -4.44
C TYR A 56 -17.36 -10.23 -3.04
N PHE A 57 -16.34 -10.11 -2.19
CA PHE A 57 -16.52 -9.59 -0.84
C PHE A 57 -17.06 -8.15 -0.84
N PHE A 58 -16.52 -7.26 -1.67
CA PHE A 58 -16.98 -5.87 -1.74
C PHE A 58 -18.35 -5.72 -2.40
N GLU A 59 -18.68 -6.53 -3.41
CA GLU A 59 -19.96 -6.42 -4.13
C GLU A 59 -21.13 -7.08 -3.38
N ASN A 60 -20.84 -8.13 -2.60
CA ASN A 60 -21.87 -8.92 -1.92
C ASN A 60 -21.89 -8.73 -0.40
N GLU A 61 -20.89 -8.04 0.16
CA GLU A 61 -20.64 -7.93 1.61
C GLU A 61 -20.67 -9.29 2.32
N ARG A 62 -20.20 -10.35 1.63
CA ARG A 62 -20.28 -11.74 2.05
C ARG A 62 -18.97 -12.47 1.83
N LEU A 63 -18.66 -13.42 2.72
CA LEU A 63 -17.49 -14.27 2.58
C LEU A 63 -17.62 -15.15 1.31
N PRO A 64 -16.58 -15.24 0.46
CA PRO A 64 -16.63 -15.88 -0.86
C PRO A 64 -16.54 -17.41 -0.79
N THR A 65 -17.35 -18.06 0.05
CA THR A 65 -17.37 -19.53 0.19
C THR A 65 -17.75 -20.22 -1.12
N GLU A 66 -18.56 -19.57 -1.95
CA GLU A 66 -18.95 -20.05 -3.28
C GLU A 66 -17.77 -20.09 -4.27
N LEU A 67 -16.74 -19.28 -4.03
CA LEU A 67 -15.49 -19.29 -4.79
C LEU A 67 -14.43 -20.21 -4.15
N GLY A 68 -14.81 -20.97 -3.12
CA GLY A 68 -13.92 -21.89 -2.42
C GLY A 68 -13.14 -21.28 -1.25
N TRP A 69 -13.48 -20.06 -0.82
CA TRP A 69 -12.88 -19.53 0.41
C TRP A 69 -13.33 -20.32 1.64
N SER A 70 -12.38 -20.58 2.53
CA SER A 70 -12.62 -21.12 3.86
C SER A 70 -11.86 -20.32 4.89
N LYS A 71 -12.36 -20.30 6.13
CA LYS A 71 -11.64 -19.73 7.26
C LYS A 71 -10.27 -20.40 7.40
N LYS A 72 -9.22 -19.60 7.66
CA LYS A 72 -7.88 -20.12 7.98
C LYS A 72 -7.93 -21.00 9.23
N THR A 73 -7.19 -22.11 9.19
CA THR A 73 -7.03 -23.02 10.35
C THR A 73 -6.13 -22.39 11.40
N GLU A 74 -5.06 -21.76 10.95
CA GLU A 74 -4.10 -21.09 11.80
C GLU A 74 -4.64 -19.75 12.31
N THR A 75 -4.30 -19.44 13.57
CA THR A 75 -4.67 -18.18 14.19
C THR A 75 -3.82 -17.07 13.59
N VAL A 76 -4.47 -16.03 13.06
CA VAL A 76 -3.78 -14.82 12.60
C VAL A 76 -3.22 -14.07 13.81
N THR A 77 -1.91 -13.90 13.84
CA THR A 77 -1.18 -13.21 14.89
C THR A 77 -1.00 -11.72 14.57
N MET A 78 -0.78 -10.89 15.59
CA MET A 78 -0.45 -9.47 15.39
C MET A 78 0.81 -9.27 14.55
N GLY A 79 1.81 -10.15 14.69
CA GLY A 79 3.03 -10.10 13.89
C GLY A 79 2.78 -10.26 12.40
N GLU A 80 1.87 -11.16 12.01
CA GLU A 80 1.49 -11.34 10.61
C GLU A 80 0.71 -10.15 10.06
N VAL A 81 -0.20 -9.56 10.86
CA VAL A 81 -0.93 -8.35 10.49
C VAL A 81 0.04 -7.19 10.23
N LEU A 82 0.99 -6.96 11.14
CA LEU A 82 2.01 -5.93 11.00
C LEU A 82 2.92 -6.19 9.79
N ARG A 83 3.27 -7.45 9.52
CA ARG A 83 4.07 -7.82 8.35
C ARG A 83 3.34 -7.53 7.04
N ALA A 84 2.07 -7.93 6.93
CA ALA A 84 1.24 -7.66 5.76
C ALA A 84 1.10 -6.16 5.49
N GLY A 85 0.80 -5.36 6.53
CA GLY A 85 0.77 -3.90 6.43
C GLY A 85 2.12 -3.30 6.03
N GLY A 86 3.23 -3.86 6.53
CA GLY A 86 4.58 -3.45 6.17
C GLY A 86 4.91 -3.60 4.69
N VAL A 87 4.42 -4.66 4.02
CA VAL A 87 4.57 -4.85 2.56
C VAL A 87 3.92 -3.71 1.80
N ILE A 88 2.68 -3.35 2.16
CA ILE A 88 1.95 -2.24 1.52
C ILE A 88 2.63 -0.91 1.80
N ARG A 89 3.05 -0.64 3.05
CA ARG A 89 3.70 0.61 3.43
C ARG A 89 5.01 0.83 2.67
N ARG A 90 5.81 -0.23 2.49
CA ARG A 90 7.04 -0.16 1.67
C ARG A 90 6.74 0.13 0.20
N ALA A 91 5.70 -0.48 -0.37
CA ALA A 91 5.32 -0.27 -1.76
C ALA A 91 4.60 1.07 -2.04
N THR A 92 4.07 1.73 -1.00
CA THR A 92 3.38 3.02 -1.09
C THR A 92 4.22 4.19 -0.61
N SER A 93 5.38 3.91 0.01
CA SER A 93 6.33 4.92 0.43
C SER A 93 6.90 5.64 -0.80
N LEU A 94 6.51 6.89 -0.99
CA LEU A 94 7.12 7.82 -1.95
C LEU A 94 8.34 8.54 -1.35
N LEU A 95 8.84 8.07 -0.20
CA LEU A 95 10.08 8.59 0.38
C LEU A 95 11.25 8.19 -0.51
N THR A 96 11.71 9.10 -1.35
CA THR A 96 13.05 9.02 -1.94
C THR A 96 14.07 9.31 -0.84
N SER A 97 15.03 8.40 -0.65
CA SER A 97 16.19 8.66 0.22
C SER A 97 16.81 10.00 -0.17
N SER A 98 17.02 10.88 0.81
CA SER A 98 17.85 12.07 0.65
C SER A 98 19.33 11.67 0.56
N GLU A 99 19.70 10.78 -0.36
CA GLU A 99 21.06 10.86 -0.86
C GLU A 99 21.08 12.08 -1.78
N VAL A 100 21.41 13.21 -1.17
CA VAL A 100 22.01 14.33 -1.88
C VAL A 100 23.33 13.78 -2.44
N THR A 101 23.28 13.09 -3.57
CA THR A 101 24.41 13.07 -4.49
C THR A 101 24.60 14.52 -4.88
N GLY A 102 25.48 15.20 -4.14
CA GLY A 102 25.93 16.53 -4.48
C GLY A 102 26.37 16.48 -5.93
N HIS A 103 25.61 17.12 -6.81
CA HIS A 103 26.12 17.52 -8.11
C HIS A 103 27.24 18.52 -7.79
N THR A 104 28.46 18.01 -7.63
CA THR A 104 29.66 18.83 -7.70
C THR A 104 29.63 19.45 -9.09
N SER A 105 29.18 20.69 -9.19
CA SER A 105 29.37 21.49 -10.38
C SER A 105 30.89 21.63 -10.56
N LEU A 106 31.47 20.77 -11.39
CA LEU A 106 32.80 21.03 -11.93
C LEU A 106 32.66 22.28 -12.79
N ARG A 107 32.90 23.45 -12.18
CA ARG A 107 33.17 24.69 -12.91
C ARG A 107 34.48 24.46 -13.66
N ARG A 108 34.35 23.95 -14.89
CA ARG A 108 35.45 23.86 -15.85
C ARG A 108 35.86 25.29 -16.20
N GLY A 109 36.95 25.76 -15.61
CA GLY A 109 37.59 27.02 -15.98
C GLY A 109 37.97 26.96 -17.46
N LEU A 110 37.35 27.83 -18.26
CA LEU A 110 37.73 28.12 -19.63
C LEU A 110 37.99 29.61 -19.69
N HIS A 111 39.23 30.03 -19.41
CA HIS A 111 39.82 31.25 -19.96
C HIS A 111 41.30 30.95 -20.21
N GLY A 112 41.59 30.63 -21.46
CA GLY A 112 42.91 30.80 -22.06
C GLY A 112 42.82 31.97 -23.02
N THR A 113 43.53 33.04 -22.69
CA THR A 113 44.10 34.06 -23.59
C THR A 113 45.35 34.58 -22.92
#